data_AF-A0A069DQS9-F1
#
_entry.id   AF-A0A069DQS9-F1
#
_cell.length_a   1.000
_cell.length_b   1.000
_cell.length_c   1.000
_cell.angle_alpha   90.00
_cell.angle_beta   90.00
_cell.angle_gamma   90.00
#
_symmetry.space_group_name_H-M   'P 1'
#
loop_
_entity.id
_entity.type
_entity.pdbx_description
1 polymer ?
#
loop_
_entity_poly.entity_id
_entity_poly.type
_entity_poly.pdbx_seq_one_letter_code
_entity_poly.pdbx_strand_id
1 'polypeptide(L)'
;MSLTIGSKWLKTQVLLSNASVANHIPETCLFTKQHLKNMLQKYGMVFVKPVHGGGGAGVIRVKQEQTGYSYTKLSRRLTFSNFDLMYASLLRAKKRRSYLIQRGIELAQIGGRPIDYRVKFVKQEAGWKITAMLGRLARPGLVITNVCKGGTLIKGRLALQQSLPHISARSKQQEMRNLTRVCTAILEERFPGLGQLGFDYGLDHSGKIWILEVNTRPQ
;
A
#
# COMPACT_ATOMS: atom_id res chain seq x y z
N MET A 1 24.44 11.02 -5.49
CA MET A 1 23.48 9.90 -5.63
C MET A 1 22.30 10.14 -4.68
N SER A 2 21.06 9.90 -5.10
CA SER A 2 19.87 10.06 -4.24
C SER A 2 19.87 9.04 -3.10
N LEU A 3 19.59 9.48 -1.88
CA LEU A 3 19.41 8.62 -0.71
C LEU A 3 18.29 7.59 -0.95
N THR A 4 18.49 6.36 -0.48
CA THR A 4 17.50 5.29 -0.53
C THR A 4 17.21 4.75 0.87
N ILE A 5 15.95 4.82 1.30
CA ILE A 5 15.49 4.26 2.57
C ILE A 5 14.74 2.96 2.31
N GLY A 6 15.40 1.83 2.57
CA GLY A 6 14.85 0.49 2.32
C GLY A 6 13.73 0.06 3.28
N SER A 7 13.73 0.56 4.53
CA SER A 7 12.78 0.15 5.56
C SER A 7 11.41 0.82 5.33
N LYS A 8 10.38 0.02 5.07
CA LYS A 8 8.98 0.50 5.03
C LYS A 8 8.56 1.05 6.39
N TRP A 9 8.94 0.36 7.46
CA TRP A 9 8.56 0.71 8.82
C TRP A 9 9.06 2.10 9.21
N LEU A 10 10.34 2.39 8.92
CA LEU A 10 10.95 3.67 9.27
C LEU A 10 10.22 4.84 8.59
N LYS A 11 9.92 4.71 7.29
CA LYS A 11 9.15 5.73 6.55
C LYS A 11 7.73 5.89 7.09
N THR A 12 7.07 4.79 7.43
CA THR A 12 5.73 4.81 8.04
C THR A 12 5.75 5.53 9.39
N GLN A 13 6.70 5.25 10.27
CA GLN A 13 6.79 5.92 11.59
C GLN A 13 6.99 7.43 11.45
N VAL A 14 7.83 7.87 10.51
CA VAL A 14 8.06 9.29 10.23
C VAL A 14 6.78 9.98 9.80
N LEU A 15 6.02 9.40 8.87
CA LEU A 15 4.77 9.98 8.40
C LEU A 15 3.66 9.96 9.48
N LEU A 16 3.66 8.95 10.36
CA LEU A 16 2.70 8.87 11.47
C LEU A 16 2.89 9.96 12.52
N SER A 17 4.06 10.62 12.59
CA SER A 17 4.30 11.75 13.50
C SER A 17 3.47 12.99 13.16
N ASN A 18 2.93 13.08 11.94
CA ASN A 18 2.08 14.18 11.51
C ASN A 18 0.61 13.76 11.48
N ALA A 19 -0.23 14.40 12.30
CA ALA A 19 -1.64 14.03 12.45
C ALA A 19 -2.45 14.13 11.14
N SER A 20 -2.17 15.12 10.29
CA SER A 20 -2.86 15.29 9.01
C SER A 20 -2.56 14.15 8.03
N VAL A 21 -1.36 13.56 8.11
CA VAL A 21 -0.94 12.43 7.27
C VAL A 21 -1.34 11.09 7.90
N ALA A 22 -1.27 10.96 9.23
CA ALA A 22 -1.53 9.73 9.95
C ALA A 22 -2.93 9.14 9.64
N ASN A 23 -3.94 10.00 9.46
CA ASN A 23 -5.30 9.61 9.10
C ASN A 23 -5.43 8.93 7.73
N HIS A 24 -4.42 9.10 6.88
CA HIS A 24 -4.31 8.46 5.56
C HIS A 24 -3.43 7.20 5.60
N ILE A 25 -2.84 6.82 6.72
CA ILE A 25 -1.99 5.62 6.81
C ILE A 25 -2.82 4.49 7.42
N PRO A 26 -3.00 3.34 6.73
CA PRO A 26 -3.64 2.19 7.34
C PRO A 26 -2.84 1.75 8.57
N GLU A 27 -3.55 1.45 9.67
CA GLU A 27 -2.92 0.99 10.93
C GLU A 27 -1.89 -0.11 10.64
N THR A 28 -0.66 0.09 11.11
CA THR A 28 0.49 -0.74 10.77
C THR A 28 1.31 -1.04 12.03
N CYS A 29 1.67 -2.29 12.24
CA CYS A 29 2.50 -2.72 13.36
C CYS A 29 3.51 -3.80 12.94
N LEU A 30 4.49 -4.08 13.80
CA LEU A 30 5.43 -5.18 13.60
C LEU A 30 4.72 -6.53 13.73
N PHE A 31 5.12 -7.50 12.91
CA PHE A 31 4.53 -8.82 12.91
C PHE A 31 4.85 -9.62 14.18
N THR A 32 3.82 -9.91 14.97
CA THR A 32 3.83 -10.93 16.04
C THR A 32 2.55 -11.76 15.95
N LYS A 33 2.51 -12.93 16.59
CA LYS A 33 1.29 -13.76 16.66
C LYS A 33 0.11 -12.96 17.23
N GLN A 34 0.36 -12.25 18.34
CA GLN A 34 -0.65 -11.45 19.04
C GLN A 34 -1.14 -10.28 18.19
N HIS A 35 -0.23 -9.51 17.59
CA HIS A 35 -0.62 -8.40 16.72
C HIS A 35 -1.43 -8.87 15.52
N LEU A 36 -1.07 -10.01 14.93
CA LEU A 36 -1.83 -10.57 13.80
C LEU A 36 -3.26 -10.91 14.22
N LYS A 37 -3.41 -11.59 15.36
CA LYS A 37 -4.73 -11.95 15.91
C LYS A 37 -5.57 -10.71 16.18
N ASN A 38 -5.02 -9.73 16.89
CA ASN A 38 -5.70 -8.48 17.24
C ASN A 38 -6.13 -7.70 16.00
N MET A 39 -5.22 -7.54 15.03
CA MET A 39 -5.50 -6.80 13.80
C MET A 39 -6.55 -7.51 12.93
N LEU A 40 -6.55 -8.85 12.89
CA LEU A 40 -7.59 -9.61 12.19
C LEU A 40 -8.94 -9.47 12.87
N GLN A 41 -9.01 -9.57 14.20
CA GLN A 41 -10.25 -9.36 14.93
C GLN A 41 -10.82 -7.94 14.73
N LYS A 42 -9.94 -6.94 14.70
CA LYS A 42 -10.33 -5.53 14.54
C LYS A 42 -10.79 -5.19 13.12
N TYR A 43 -10.19 -5.78 12.09
CA TYR A 43 -10.37 -5.35 10.70
C TYR A 43 -10.87 -6.41 9.73
N GLY A 44 -10.87 -7.69 10.10
CA GLY A 44 -11.22 -8.83 9.25
C GLY A 44 -10.22 -9.14 8.13
N MET A 45 -9.46 -8.15 7.65
CA MET A 45 -8.45 -8.31 6.61
C MET A 45 -7.19 -7.52 6.94
N VAL A 46 -6.03 -8.15 6.72
CA VAL A 46 -4.72 -7.52 6.87
C VAL A 46 -3.76 -7.94 5.74
N PHE A 47 -2.75 -7.11 5.49
CA PHE A 47 -1.60 -7.46 4.68
C PHE A 47 -0.38 -7.68 5.56
N VAL A 48 0.24 -8.85 5.39
CA VAL A 48 1.52 -9.22 5.99
C VAL A 48 2.60 -9.00 4.93
N LYS A 49 3.47 -7.99 5.13
CA LYS A 49 4.48 -7.56 4.14
C LYS A 49 5.90 -7.49 4.74
N PRO A 50 6.96 -7.84 4.01
CA PRO A 50 8.33 -7.69 4.51
C PRO A 50 8.65 -6.24 4.86
N VAL A 51 9.45 -5.98 5.90
CA VAL A 51 9.92 -4.61 6.23
C VAL A 51 10.78 -4.04 5.10
N HIS A 52 11.61 -4.89 4.49
CA HIS A 52 12.52 -4.57 3.39
C HIS A 52 12.17 -5.33 2.11
N GLY A 53 12.38 -4.70 0.96
CA GLY A 53 12.08 -5.24 -0.38
C GLY A 53 11.12 -4.34 -1.15
N GLY A 54 10.76 -4.73 -2.37
CA GLY A 54 9.87 -3.94 -3.25
C GLY A 54 9.01 -4.83 -4.16
N GLY A 55 8.20 -4.20 -5.01
CA GLY A 55 7.46 -4.90 -6.07
C GLY A 55 6.44 -5.93 -5.57
N GLY A 56 5.85 -5.74 -4.39
CA GLY A 56 4.85 -6.67 -3.85
C GLY A 56 5.37 -8.11 -3.66
N ALA A 57 6.69 -8.32 -3.64
CA ALA A 57 7.29 -9.62 -3.44
C ALA A 57 7.21 -10.02 -1.96
N GLY A 58 6.53 -11.12 -1.67
CA GLY A 58 6.33 -11.59 -0.30
C GLY A 58 5.20 -10.91 0.46
N VAL A 59 4.37 -10.09 -0.19
CA VAL A 59 3.11 -9.62 0.40
C VAL A 59 2.12 -10.78 0.45
N ILE A 60 1.48 -10.95 1.60
CA ILE A 60 0.49 -11.99 1.87
C ILE A 60 -0.76 -11.30 2.42
N ARG A 61 -1.92 -11.49 1.77
CA ARG A 61 -3.20 -11.04 2.31
C ARG A 61 -3.74 -12.10 3.25
N VAL A 62 -4.13 -11.74 4.46
CA VAL A 62 -4.73 -12.66 5.44
C VAL A 62 -6.14 -12.14 5.74
N LYS A 63 -7.12 -13.04 5.74
CA LYS A 63 -8.52 -12.74 6.06
C LYS A 63 -9.03 -13.66 7.16
N GLN A 64 -9.79 -13.10 8.07
CA GLN A 64 -10.74 -13.84 8.89
C GLN A 64 -12.00 -14.02 8.05
N GLU A 65 -12.40 -15.26 7.83
CA GLU A 65 -13.59 -15.59 7.04
C GLU A 65 -14.79 -15.78 8.00
N GLN A 66 -15.99 -15.98 7.45
CA GLN A 66 -17.15 -16.37 8.27
C GLN A 66 -16.85 -17.64 9.08
N THR A 67 -16.17 -18.60 8.45
CA THR A 67 -15.69 -19.83 9.09
C THR A 67 -14.18 -19.95 8.89
N GLY A 68 -13.43 -19.84 10.00
CA GLY A 68 -11.98 -19.98 9.99
C GLY A 68 -11.23 -18.79 9.37
N TYR A 69 -10.15 -19.10 8.66
CA TYR A 69 -9.18 -18.12 8.16
C TYR A 69 -8.69 -18.48 6.77
N SER A 70 -8.26 -17.48 6.01
CA SER A 70 -7.54 -17.71 4.77
C SER A 70 -6.35 -16.79 4.62
N TYR A 71 -5.38 -17.20 3.80
CA TYR A 71 -4.42 -16.25 3.26
C TYR A 71 -4.21 -16.46 1.77
N THR A 72 -3.86 -15.39 1.08
CA THR A 72 -3.52 -15.38 -0.34
C THR A 72 -2.10 -14.84 -0.50
N LYS A 73 -1.23 -15.64 -1.14
CA LYS A 73 0.11 -15.22 -1.55
C LYS A 73 0.20 -15.40 -3.06
N LEU A 74 0.46 -14.30 -3.78
CA LEU A 74 0.32 -14.26 -5.24
C LEU A 74 -1.12 -14.61 -5.65
N SER A 75 -1.33 -15.68 -6.41
CA SER A 75 -2.63 -16.23 -6.81
C SER A 75 -3.08 -17.39 -5.94
N ARG A 76 -2.22 -17.96 -5.08
CA ARG A 76 -2.55 -19.14 -4.28
C ARG A 76 -3.25 -18.72 -2.99
N ARG A 77 -4.52 -19.12 -2.86
CA ARG A 77 -5.31 -19.01 -1.62
C ARG A 77 -5.25 -20.34 -0.87
N LEU A 78 -5.10 -20.27 0.45
CA LEU A 78 -5.20 -21.40 1.35
C LEU A 78 -6.17 -21.05 2.47
N THR A 79 -6.98 -22.01 2.90
CA THR A 79 -8.00 -21.88 3.95
C THR A 79 -7.65 -22.80 5.12
N PHE A 80 -8.10 -22.41 6.30
CA PHE A 80 -7.79 -23.08 7.57
C PHE A 80 -9.00 -22.96 8.50
N SER A 81 -9.28 -24.02 9.25
CA SER A 81 -10.40 -24.04 10.20
C SER A 81 -10.18 -23.14 11.41
N ASN A 82 -8.93 -22.86 11.79
CA ASN A 82 -8.60 -22.01 12.94
C ASN A 82 -7.34 -21.17 12.74
N PHE A 83 -7.14 -20.22 13.66
CA PHE A 83 -6.06 -19.24 13.62
C PHE A 83 -4.68 -19.89 13.73
N ASP A 84 -4.51 -20.88 14.61
CA ASP A 84 -3.20 -21.47 14.88
C ASP A 84 -2.67 -22.29 13.70
N LEU A 85 -3.54 -23.05 13.03
CA LEU A 85 -3.21 -23.75 11.78
C LEU A 85 -2.82 -22.77 10.67
N MET A 86 -3.60 -21.69 10.52
CA MET A 86 -3.29 -20.62 9.57
C MET A 86 -1.94 -19.98 9.89
N TYR A 87 -1.69 -19.64 11.15
CA TYR A 87 -0.47 -18.98 11.61
C TYR A 87 0.77 -19.86 11.37
N ALA A 88 0.71 -21.14 11.73
CA ALA A 88 1.80 -22.09 11.47
C ALA A 88 2.13 -22.20 9.96
N SER A 89 1.09 -22.24 9.11
CA SER A 89 1.26 -22.26 7.67
C SER A 89 1.83 -20.93 7.13
N LEU A 90 1.36 -19.80 7.64
CA LEU A 90 1.82 -18.46 7.30
C LEU A 90 3.30 -18.27 7.62
N LEU A 91 3.80 -18.80 8.75
CA LEU A 91 5.22 -18.76 9.11
C LEU A 91 6.09 -19.47 8.07
N ARG A 92 5.64 -20.59 7.52
CA ARG A 92 6.32 -21.31 6.42
C ARG A 92 6.24 -20.54 5.09
N ALA A 93 5.13 -19.84 4.85
CA ALA A 93 4.94 -19.05 3.64
C ALA A 93 5.76 -17.75 3.64
N LYS A 94 6.05 -17.18 4.81
CA LYS A 94 6.92 -16.02 4.98
C LYS A 94 8.37 -16.39 4.72
N LYS A 95 9.15 -15.41 4.27
CA LYS A 95 10.61 -15.53 4.25
C LYS A 95 11.16 -15.29 5.68
N ARG A 96 12.30 -15.89 6.02
CA ARG A 96 13.01 -15.70 7.30
C ARG A 96 13.60 -14.28 7.43
N ARG A 97 12.75 -13.28 7.71
CA ARG A 97 13.08 -11.86 7.92
C ARG A 97 11.93 -11.13 8.59
N SER A 98 12.12 -9.88 9.00
CA SER A 98 11.09 -9.05 9.63
C SER A 98 9.96 -8.65 8.69
N TYR A 99 8.73 -8.62 9.22
CA TYR A 99 7.51 -8.25 8.51
C TYR A 99 6.70 -7.24 9.31
N LEU A 100 5.82 -6.54 8.60
CA LEU A 100 4.76 -5.69 9.10
C LEU A 100 3.41 -6.39 8.91
N ILE A 101 2.45 -6.03 9.77
CA ILE A 101 1.02 -6.24 9.58
C ILE A 101 0.43 -4.87 9.30
N GLN A 102 -0.33 -4.73 8.24
CA GLN A 102 -1.04 -3.51 7.89
C GLN A 102 -2.52 -3.82 7.69
N ARG A 103 -3.40 -2.95 8.18
CA ARG A 103 -4.85 -3.05 7.91
C ARG A 103 -5.10 -3.22 6.40
N GLY A 104 -5.95 -4.18 6.06
CA GLY A 104 -6.45 -4.35 4.71
C GLY A 104 -7.48 -3.27 4.37
N ILE A 105 -7.32 -2.65 3.21
CA ILE A 105 -8.30 -1.71 2.65
C ILE A 105 -8.96 -2.39 1.46
N GLU A 106 -10.29 -2.41 1.44
CA GLU A 106 -11.06 -2.81 0.26
C GLU A 106 -11.01 -1.63 -0.73
N LEU A 107 -10.16 -1.77 -1.73
CA LEU A 107 -9.89 -0.72 -2.72
C LEU A 107 -11.04 -0.60 -3.71
N ALA A 108 -11.25 0.62 -4.21
CA ALA A 108 -12.04 0.89 -5.39
C ALA A 108 -11.57 0.03 -6.58
N GLN A 109 -12.49 -0.26 -7.49
CA GLN A 109 -12.30 -1.30 -8.49
C GLN A 109 -12.75 -0.83 -9.86
N ILE A 110 -12.13 -1.39 -10.91
CA ILE A 110 -12.59 -1.25 -12.30
C ILE A 110 -12.89 -2.67 -12.79
N GLY A 111 -14.15 -2.96 -13.12
CA GLY A 111 -14.57 -4.30 -13.55
C GLY A 111 -14.22 -5.40 -12.55
N GLY A 112 -14.47 -5.16 -11.25
CA GLY A 112 -14.18 -6.12 -10.17
C GLY A 112 -12.70 -6.28 -9.80
N ARG A 113 -11.80 -5.54 -10.45
CA ARG A 113 -10.35 -5.60 -10.21
C ARG A 113 -9.90 -4.41 -9.37
N PRO A 114 -9.17 -4.61 -8.26
CA PRO A 114 -8.71 -3.51 -7.44
C PRO A 114 -7.70 -2.65 -8.20
N ILE A 115 -7.72 -1.35 -7.90
CA ILE A 115 -6.79 -0.35 -8.44
C ILE A 115 -6.14 0.45 -7.33
N ASP A 116 -4.86 0.78 -7.52
CA ASP A 116 -4.16 1.79 -6.73
C ASP A 116 -3.57 2.87 -7.65
N TYR A 117 -3.02 3.93 -7.07
CA TYR A 117 -2.51 5.10 -7.79
C TYR A 117 -1.06 5.39 -7.42
N ARG A 118 -0.17 5.27 -8.41
CA ARG A 118 1.24 5.64 -8.31
C ARG A 118 1.40 7.12 -8.62
N VAL A 119 1.96 7.88 -7.68
CA VAL A 119 2.43 9.25 -7.91
C VAL A 119 3.96 9.26 -7.86
N LYS A 120 4.62 9.64 -8.96
CA LYS A 120 6.07 9.86 -9.00
C LYS A 120 6.36 11.34 -8.77
N PHE A 121 7.22 11.62 -7.79
CA PHE A 121 7.64 12.96 -7.39
C PHE A 121 9.17 13.01 -7.39
N VAL A 122 9.75 13.87 -8.19
CA VAL A 122 11.20 13.91 -8.44
C VAL A 122 11.72 15.30 -8.15
N LYS A 123 12.83 15.39 -7.42
CA LYS A 123 13.51 16.64 -7.16
C LYS A 123 14.29 17.05 -8.41
N GLN A 124 14.00 18.24 -8.90
CA GLN A 124 14.68 18.91 -10.01
C GLN A 124 15.38 20.16 -9.45
N GLU A 125 16.11 20.89 -10.29
CA GLU A 125 16.80 22.13 -9.90
C GLU A 125 15.84 23.17 -9.29
N ALA A 126 14.67 23.35 -9.91
CA ALA A 126 13.60 24.24 -9.42
C ALA A 126 12.78 23.66 -8.25
N GLY A 127 13.19 22.52 -7.69
CA GLY A 127 12.50 21.84 -6.60
C GLY A 127 11.71 20.60 -7.03
N TRP A 128 10.81 20.14 -6.17
CA TRP A 128 10.08 18.89 -6.38
C TRP A 128 8.96 19.02 -7.42
N LYS A 129 8.94 18.10 -8.40
CA LYS A 129 7.94 18.07 -9.48
C LYS A 129 7.26 16.71 -9.60
N ILE A 130 5.93 16.71 -9.69
CA ILE A 130 5.15 15.49 -9.93
C ILE A 130 5.27 15.15 -11.40
N THR A 131 6.00 14.09 -11.71
CA THR A 131 6.31 13.67 -13.09
C THR A 131 5.32 12.67 -13.65
N ALA A 132 4.64 11.90 -12.78
CA ALA A 132 3.62 10.96 -13.20
C ALA A 132 2.53 10.74 -12.14
N MET A 133 1.31 10.48 -12.60
CA MET A 133 0.22 9.94 -11.79
C MET A 133 -0.53 8.88 -12.61
N LEU A 134 -0.45 7.63 -12.17
CA LEU A 134 -0.92 6.47 -12.92
C LEU A 134 -1.79 5.59 -12.03
N GLY A 135 -2.95 5.16 -12.53
CA GLY A 135 -3.69 4.06 -11.95
C GLY A 135 -3.05 2.73 -12.35
N ARG A 136 -2.95 1.80 -11.39
CA ARG A 136 -2.38 0.47 -11.57
C ARG A 136 -3.45 -0.58 -11.28
N LEU A 137 -4.09 -1.07 -12.33
CA LEU A 137 -5.16 -2.05 -12.21
C LEU A 137 -4.57 -3.46 -12.01
N ALA A 138 -4.92 -4.14 -10.93
CA ALA A 138 -4.45 -5.49 -10.63
C ALA A 138 -4.79 -6.46 -11.77
N ARG A 139 -3.95 -7.48 -12.04
CA ARG A 139 -4.35 -8.57 -12.96
C ARG A 139 -5.60 -9.28 -12.45
N PRO A 140 -6.45 -9.83 -13.34
CA PRO A 140 -7.55 -10.70 -12.93
C PRO A 140 -7.07 -11.79 -11.94
N GLY A 141 -7.83 -11.99 -10.86
CA GLY A 141 -7.51 -12.97 -9.81
C GLY A 141 -6.38 -12.60 -8.85
N LEU A 142 -5.67 -11.47 -9.04
CA LEU A 142 -4.67 -11.00 -8.08
C LEU A 142 -5.24 -10.00 -7.07
N VAL A 143 -4.81 -10.17 -5.83
CA VAL A 143 -5.20 -9.33 -4.69
C VAL A 143 -4.27 -8.13 -4.48
N ILE A 144 -3.23 -8.03 -5.32
CA ILE A 144 -2.23 -6.96 -5.29
C ILE A 144 -2.14 -6.32 -6.68
N THR A 145 -2.05 -4.99 -6.67
CA THR A 145 -2.08 -4.06 -7.81
C THR A 145 -0.71 -3.85 -8.48
N ASN A 146 0.28 -4.70 -8.19
CA ASN A 146 1.63 -4.45 -8.71
C ASN A 146 1.75 -4.70 -10.22
N VAL A 147 2.07 -3.63 -10.97
CA VAL A 147 2.29 -3.62 -12.42
C VAL A 147 3.43 -4.52 -12.86
N CYS A 148 4.47 -4.73 -12.04
CA CYS A 148 5.54 -5.69 -12.40
C CYS A 148 5.04 -7.13 -12.48
N LYS A 149 3.83 -7.40 -11.98
CA LYS A 149 3.10 -8.64 -12.18
C LYS A 149 1.98 -8.40 -13.19
N GLY A 150 2.31 -7.68 -14.28
CA GLY A 150 1.52 -7.22 -15.44
C GLY A 150 0.09 -6.77 -15.19
N GLY A 151 -0.08 -5.90 -14.19
CA GLY A 151 -1.24 -5.03 -14.12
C GLY A 151 -1.27 -4.02 -15.28
N THR A 152 -2.43 -3.43 -15.51
CA THR A 152 -2.63 -2.44 -16.58
C THR A 152 -2.34 -1.04 -16.05
N LEU A 153 -1.55 -0.25 -16.78
CA LEU A 153 -1.32 1.16 -16.49
C LEU A 153 -2.40 2.02 -17.15
N ILE A 154 -3.02 2.89 -16.36
CA ILE A 154 -4.07 3.81 -16.83
C ILE A 154 -3.67 5.22 -16.39
N LYS A 155 -3.94 6.24 -17.21
CA LYS A 155 -3.73 7.64 -16.80
C LYS A 155 -4.53 7.93 -15.53
N GLY A 156 -3.92 8.55 -14.52
CA GLY A 156 -4.53 8.68 -13.18
C GLY A 156 -5.94 9.29 -13.16
N ARG A 157 -6.20 10.31 -13.98
CA ARG A 157 -7.54 10.92 -14.07
C ARG A 157 -8.58 9.96 -14.64
N LEU A 158 -8.26 9.25 -15.71
CA LEU A 158 -9.14 8.25 -16.31
C LEU A 158 -9.39 7.09 -15.34
N ALA A 159 -8.35 6.63 -14.66
CA ALA A 159 -8.46 5.60 -13.63
C ALA A 159 -9.38 6.02 -12.47
N LEU A 160 -9.36 7.28 -12.04
CA LEU A 160 -10.29 7.80 -11.03
C LEU A 160 -11.73 7.84 -11.55
N GLN A 161 -11.95 8.30 -12.78
CA GLN A 161 -13.28 8.35 -13.39
C GLN A 161 -13.90 6.95 -13.53
N GLN A 162 -13.10 5.93 -13.83
CA GLN A 162 -13.57 4.56 -14.00
C GLN A 162 -13.81 3.84 -12.66
N SER A 163 -12.99 4.08 -11.64
CA SER A 163 -13.09 3.36 -10.37
C SER A 163 -14.06 4.00 -9.37
N LEU A 164 -14.26 5.32 -9.48
CA LEU A 164 -15.09 6.13 -8.60
C LEU A 164 -15.88 7.16 -9.44
N PRO A 165 -16.80 6.72 -10.32
CA PRO A 165 -17.52 7.60 -11.24
C PRO A 165 -18.39 8.65 -10.52
N HIS A 166 -18.80 8.37 -9.28
CA HIS A 166 -19.59 9.25 -8.41
C HIS A 166 -18.77 10.34 -7.72
N ILE A 167 -17.44 10.37 -7.89
CA ILE A 167 -16.53 11.32 -7.22
C ILE A 167 -15.76 12.14 -8.24
N SER A 168 -15.56 13.44 -7.96
CA SER A 168 -14.73 14.31 -8.79
C SER A 168 -13.29 13.82 -8.87
N ALA A 169 -12.92 13.25 -10.02
CA ALA A 169 -11.56 12.81 -10.32
C ALA A 169 -10.54 13.96 -10.21
N ARG A 170 -10.93 15.19 -10.58
CA ARG A 170 -10.07 16.38 -10.43
C ARG A 170 -9.77 16.67 -8.97
N SER A 171 -10.80 16.61 -8.11
CA SER A 171 -10.65 16.84 -6.67
C SER A 171 -9.72 15.80 -6.05
N LYS A 172 -9.95 14.51 -6.30
CA LYS A 172 -9.12 13.43 -5.74
C LYS A 172 -7.68 13.46 -6.26
N GLN A 173 -7.49 13.82 -7.52
CA GLN A 173 -6.16 14.07 -8.05
C GLN A 173 -5.46 15.20 -7.31
N GLN A 174 -6.13 16.32 -7.04
CA GLN A 174 -5.53 17.44 -6.30
C GLN A 174 -5.22 17.06 -4.85
N GLU A 175 -6.12 16.33 -4.18
CA GLU A 175 -5.93 15.81 -2.82
C GLU A 175 -4.67 14.93 -2.73
N MET A 176 -4.48 13.98 -3.66
CA MET A 176 -3.25 13.16 -3.74
C MET A 176 -1.98 13.99 -4.01
N ARG A 177 -2.08 15.06 -4.82
CA ARG A 177 -0.93 15.94 -5.08
C ARG A 177 -0.53 16.71 -3.82
N ASN A 178 -1.50 17.23 -3.08
CA ASN A 178 -1.27 17.96 -1.84
C ASN A 178 -0.68 17.03 -0.77
N LEU A 179 -1.27 15.85 -0.58
CA LEU A 179 -0.79 14.85 0.36
C LEU A 179 0.64 14.39 0.03
N THR A 180 0.95 14.19 -1.26
CA THR A 180 2.32 13.90 -1.73
C THR A 180 3.30 14.98 -1.29
N ARG A 181 2.98 16.27 -1.49
CA ARG A 181 3.87 17.37 -1.11
C ARG A 181 4.12 17.43 0.39
N VAL A 182 3.06 17.31 1.20
CA VAL A 182 3.15 17.31 2.67
C VAL A 182 4.01 16.15 3.16
N CYS A 183 3.73 14.93 2.68
CA CYS A 183 4.52 13.75 3.04
C CYS A 183 5.98 13.87 2.63
N THR A 184 6.25 14.45 1.47
CA THR A 184 7.62 14.67 0.99
C THR A 184 8.39 15.64 1.87
N ALA A 185 7.79 16.75 2.30
CA ALA A 185 8.43 17.68 3.22
C ALA A 185 8.83 16.98 4.54
N ILE A 186 7.91 16.23 5.15
CA ILE A 186 8.15 15.48 6.39
C ILE A 186 9.28 14.44 6.20
N LEU A 187 9.27 13.71 5.08
CA LEU A 187 10.29 12.71 4.80
C LEU A 187 11.66 13.34 4.49
N GLU A 188 11.69 14.47 3.81
CA GLU A 188 12.93 15.17 3.46
C GLU A 188 13.58 15.80 4.68
N GLU A 189 12.80 16.37 5.60
CA GLU A 189 13.27 16.86 6.89
C GLU A 189 13.99 15.75 7.67
N ARG A 190 13.37 14.55 7.73
CA ARG A 190 13.96 13.42 8.45
C ARG A 190 15.08 12.70 7.67
N PHE A 191 15.04 12.73 6.36
CA PHE A 191 16.00 12.05 5.48
C PHE A 191 16.52 13.03 4.41
N PRO A 192 17.45 13.93 4.78
CA PRO A 192 18.09 14.82 3.83
C PRO A 192 18.76 14.04 2.68
N GLY A 193 18.63 14.52 1.44
CA GLY A 193 19.22 13.89 0.26
C GLY A 193 18.30 12.94 -0.52
N LEU A 194 17.01 12.90 -0.20
CA LEU A 194 16.00 12.29 -1.08
C LEU A 194 15.89 13.08 -2.40
N GLY A 195 16.04 12.39 -3.53
CA GLY A 195 15.89 12.99 -4.87
C GLY A 195 14.68 12.50 -5.65
N GLN A 196 14.03 11.41 -5.21
CA GLN A 196 12.84 10.86 -5.86
C GLN A 196 11.99 10.05 -4.89
N LEU A 197 10.67 10.12 -5.08
CA LEU A 197 9.67 9.41 -4.31
C LEU A 197 8.57 8.86 -5.21
N GLY A 198 8.12 7.64 -4.91
CA GLY A 198 6.95 7.02 -5.51
C GLY A 198 5.94 6.68 -4.43
N PHE A 199 4.83 7.40 -4.41
CA PHE A 199 3.72 7.15 -3.50
C PHE A 199 2.75 6.16 -4.15
N ASP A 200 2.35 5.15 -3.38
CA ASP A 200 1.33 4.18 -3.75
C ASP A 200 0.09 4.47 -2.91
N TYR A 201 -0.91 5.08 -3.53
CA TYR A 201 -2.18 5.42 -2.90
C TYR A 201 -3.25 4.38 -3.21
N GLY A 202 -3.97 3.93 -2.21
CA GLY A 202 -5.24 3.22 -2.36
C GLY A 202 -6.40 4.18 -2.12
N LEU A 203 -7.49 4.03 -2.86
CA LEU A 203 -8.76 4.67 -2.51
C LEU A 203 -9.76 3.57 -2.19
N ASP A 204 -10.53 3.71 -1.11
CA ASP A 204 -11.66 2.82 -0.85
C ASP A 204 -12.91 3.27 -1.64
N HIS A 205 -14.01 2.51 -1.54
CA HIS A 205 -15.27 2.79 -2.25
C HIS A 205 -15.90 4.16 -1.91
N SER A 206 -15.58 4.74 -0.74
CA SER A 206 -16.02 6.08 -0.36
C SER A 206 -15.13 7.20 -0.95
N GLY A 207 -14.01 6.81 -1.57
CA GLY A 207 -13.00 7.74 -2.08
C GLY A 207 -12.05 8.27 -1.03
N LYS A 208 -12.00 7.70 0.18
CA LYS A 208 -10.98 8.04 1.16
C LYS A 208 -9.62 7.56 0.66
N ILE A 209 -8.63 8.46 0.70
CA ILE A 209 -7.26 8.20 0.25
C ILE A 209 -6.46 7.55 1.38
N TRP A 210 -5.74 6.49 1.03
CA TRP A 210 -4.85 5.74 1.90
C TRP A 210 -3.44 5.67 1.30
N ILE A 211 -2.41 6.00 2.06
CA ILE A 211 -1.00 5.80 1.70
C ILE A 211 -0.61 4.35 2.02
N LEU A 212 -0.52 3.51 0.99
CA LEU A 212 -0.19 2.09 1.16
C LEU A 212 1.33 1.90 1.32
N GLU A 213 2.11 2.66 0.56
CA GLU A 213 3.57 2.63 0.57
C GLU A 213 4.17 3.93 0.00
N VAL A 214 5.37 4.29 0.47
CA VAL A 214 6.22 5.30 -0.15
C VAL A 214 7.54 4.64 -0.52
N ASN A 215 8.00 4.81 -1.75
CA ASN A 215 9.25 4.25 -2.29
C ASN A 215 10.26 5.38 -2.55
N THR A 216 11.49 5.28 -2.05
CA THR A 216 12.55 6.28 -2.29
C THR A 216 13.43 5.97 -3.50
N ARG A 217 13.15 4.86 -4.17
CA ARG A 217 13.76 4.46 -5.45
C ARG A 217 12.68 3.85 -6.34
N PRO A 218 11.68 4.65 -6.76
CA PRO A 218 10.60 4.14 -7.58
C PRO A 218 11.12 3.69 -8.95
N GLN A 219 10.74 2.48 -9.37
CA GLN A 219 10.83 2.08 -10.77
C GLN A 219 9.68 2.71 -11.56
#